data_AF-A0A1G8TH48-F1
#
_entry.id   AF-A0A1G8TH48-F1
#
_cell.length_a   1.000
_cell.length_b   1.000
_cell.length_c   1.000
_cell.angle_alpha   90.00
_cell.angle_beta   90.00
_cell.angle_gamma   90.00
#
_symmetry.space_group_name_H-M   'P 1'
#
loop_
_entity.id
_entity.type
_entity.pdbx_description
1 polymer ?
#
loop_
_entity_poly.entity_id
_entity_poly.type
_entity_poly.pdbx_seq_one_letter_code
_entity_poly.pdbx_strand_id
1 'polypeptide(L)'
;MSPPPTTSTDDESQESTPYLADSSHLSGEGWQVRQFLQPATAVLLFCLLIGVAVHAVVREQERLVVAGVDAGVLSWLYGLSLAFLGVVLLPGLVSAPERLIRVASRLRDRPAAVVSLGAVSFLVAAGSLFPFITSEAESRPILPLQPPVWGETSEIYLPGCQADIVDGVCHGTMRFPLGTNPRGQDLVTSTLLGLNTSLKVAVSATVIAATLGIVVGVTAGYVGGRTDELLMRYVDIQRSVPFFFVYILLLLVVGRGYPFLVLVFGLLSWGGISRTVRSEVVQRREDPYMQAVEISGAGTPRVIIRHLIPNVSNTVITGAVVLFAKFVLYETSLSFLSLTNPVIPSLGNELARATGMTSADPFAAGQTSVPWDWFLHLHIVLVPASVVCLLLLSVSILGDSLRDALDPRT
;
A
#
# COMPACT_ATOMS: atom_id res chain seq x y z
N MET A 1 67.79 48.42 9.08
CA MET A 1 69.25 48.49 9.28
C MET A 1 69.65 47.22 10.01
N SER A 2 70.55 46.46 9.39
CA SER A 2 71.17 45.19 9.81
C SER A 2 70.38 43.88 9.62
N PRO A 3 70.92 42.89 8.84
CA PRO A 3 70.25 41.67 8.37
C PRO A 3 70.91 40.36 8.95
N PRO A 4 70.99 39.17 8.28
CA PRO A 4 70.69 37.83 8.85
C PRO A 4 71.94 36.93 9.10
N PRO A 5 71.77 35.62 9.40
CA PRO A 5 72.20 34.54 8.45
C PRO A 5 71.23 33.30 8.47
N THR A 6 70.76 32.65 7.38
CA THR A 6 71.39 31.69 6.42
C THR A 6 72.38 30.73 7.08
N THR A 7 72.43 29.39 6.96
CA THR A 7 71.99 28.32 6.04
C THR A 7 72.52 27.03 6.70
N SER A 8 71.97 25.83 6.54
CA SER A 8 72.31 24.93 5.44
C SER A 8 71.80 23.50 5.73
N THR A 9 71.26 22.85 4.68
CA THR A 9 71.48 21.45 4.21
C THR A 9 71.33 20.30 5.20
N ASP A 10 70.82 19.11 4.88
CA ASP A 10 70.16 18.44 3.76
C ASP A 10 69.82 17.06 4.37
N ASP A 11 68.65 16.49 4.11
CA ASP A 11 68.55 15.04 3.95
C ASP A 11 67.27 14.68 3.18
N GLU A 12 67.46 14.40 1.90
CA GLU A 12 66.57 13.55 1.11
C GLU A 12 66.50 12.17 1.76
N SER A 13 65.31 11.63 2.00
CA SER A 13 64.90 10.32 1.47
C SER A 13 63.57 9.84 2.06
N GLN A 14 62.64 9.57 1.15
CA GLN A 14 61.83 8.35 1.11
C GLN A 14 61.12 7.89 2.40
N GLU A 15 59.83 8.19 2.50
CA GLU A 15 58.85 7.13 2.79
C GLU A 15 57.46 7.48 2.25
N SER A 16 57.34 7.38 0.93
CA SER A 16 56.09 7.11 0.25
C SER A 16 55.77 5.62 0.42
N THR A 17 55.06 5.23 1.48
CA THR A 17 54.47 3.89 1.54
C THR A 17 53.17 3.88 0.72
N PRO A 18 53.08 3.06 -0.34
CA PRO A 18 51.89 2.96 -1.17
C PRO A 18 50.79 2.21 -0.41
N TYR A 19 49.57 2.73 -0.51
CA TYR A 19 48.33 2.01 -0.24
C TYR A 19 48.24 0.82 -1.22
N LEU A 20 48.96 -0.26 -0.92
CA LEU A 20 48.90 -1.49 -1.70
C LEU A 20 47.56 -2.15 -1.42
N ALA A 21 46.74 -2.11 -2.46
CA ALA A 21 45.52 -2.86 -2.62
C ALA A 21 45.74 -4.33 -2.22
N ASP A 22 45.04 -4.77 -1.19
CA ASP A 22 44.71 -6.18 -1.02
C ASP A 22 43.66 -6.53 -2.08
N SER A 23 44.14 -6.99 -3.23
CA SER A 23 43.36 -7.41 -4.39
C SER A 23 42.89 -8.87 -4.30
N SER A 24 42.93 -9.50 -3.11
CA SER A 24 42.56 -10.90 -2.93
C SER A 24 41.05 -11.16 -2.74
N HIS A 25 40.21 -10.12 -2.69
CA HIS A 25 38.74 -10.24 -2.71
C HIS A 25 38.13 -10.06 -4.11
N LEU A 26 38.71 -10.69 -5.13
CA LEU A 26 38.06 -10.89 -6.43
C LEU A 26 37.18 -12.16 -6.44
N SER A 27 36.32 -12.32 -5.44
CA SER A 27 35.13 -13.18 -5.55
C SER A 27 33.94 -12.37 -6.13
N GLY A 28 34.23 -11.49 -7.09
CA GLY A 28 33.35 -10.42 -7.56
C GLY A 28 32.29 -10.82 -8.58
N GLU A 29 32.39 -12.02 -9.18
CA GLU A 29 31.42 -12.46 -10.21
C GLU A 29 30.02 -12.68 -9.61
N GLY A 30 29.92 -13.27 -8.41
CA GLY A 30 28.62 -13.50 -7.76
C GLY A 30 27.92 -12.22 -7.28
N TRP A 31 28.68 -11.19 -6.90
CA TRP A 31 28.14 -9.92 -6.40
C TRP A 31 27.75 -8.96 -7.52
N GLN A 32 28.51 -8.92 -8.62
CA GLN A 32 28.17 -8.11 -9.80
C GLN A 32 26.93 -8.64 -10.53
N VAL A 33 26.78 -9.96 -10.66
CA VAL A 33 25.60 -10.59 -11.28
C VAL A 33 24.33 -10.34 -10.46
N ARG A 34 24.38 -10.46 -9.12
CA ARG A 34 23.25 -10.17 -8.22
C ARG A 34 22.76 -8.71 -8.31
N GLN A 35 23.63 -7.75 -8.58
CA GLN A 35 23.26 -6.33 -8.70
C GLN A 35 22.56 -5.97 -10.02
N PHE A 36 22.82 -6.72 -11.09
CA PHE A 36 22.19 -6.50 -12.40
C PHE A 36 20.85 -7.23 -12.54
N LEU A 37 20.71 -8.41 -11.93
CA LEU A 37 19.46 -9.18 -11.95
C LEU A 37 18.34 -8.50 -11.15
N GLN A 38 18.65 -7.75 -10.09
CA GLN A 38 17.66 -7.08 -9.24
C GLN A 38 16.80 -6.02 -9.97
N PRO A 39 17.38 -5.04 -10.70
CA PRO A 39 16.56 -4.06 -11.43
C PRO A 39 15.81 -4.70 -12.60
N ALA A 40 16.40 -5.67 -13.29
CA ALA A 40 15.73 -6.37 -14.40
C ALA A 40 14.53 -7.20 -13.90
N THR A 41 14.68 -7.91 -12.78
CA THR A 41 13.58 -8.67 -12.17
C THR A 41 12.48 -7.77 -11.64
N ALA A 42 12.82 -6.63 -11.02
CA ALA A 42 11.84 -5.63 -10.61
C ALA A 42 11.04 -5.08 -11.79
N VAL A 43 11.71 -4.72 -12.90
CA VAL A 43 11.04 -4.24 -14.12
C VAL A 43 10.14 -5.32 -14.71
N LEU A 44 10.60 -6.58 -14.80
CA LEU A 44 9.79 -7.68 -15.29
C LEU A 44 8.54 -7.92 -14.44
N LEU A 45 8.68 -7.94 -13.11
CA LEU A 45 7.54 -8.07 -12.19
C LEU A 45 6.55 -6.92 -12.34
N PHE A 46 7.05 -5.69 -12.50
CA PHE A 46 6.19 -4.52 -12.72
C PHE A 46 5.45 -4.59 -14.07
N CYS A 47 6.15 -4.94 -15.15
CA CYS A 47 5.54 -5.14 -16.46
C CYS A 47 4.49 -6.26 -16.43
N LEU A 48 4.77 -7.34 -15.69
CA LEU A 48 3.84 -8.45 -15.53
C LEU A 48 2.63 -8.04 -14.68
N LEU A 49 2.81 -7.26 -13.61
CA LEU A 49 1.73 -6.69 -12.80
C LEU A 49 0.77 -5.84 -13.67
N ILE A 50 1.32 -4.91 -14.47
CA ILE A 50 0.52 -4.09 -15.39
C ILE A 50 -0.12 -4.96 -16.48
N GLY A 51 0.64 -5.88 -17.06
CA GLY A 51 0.18 -6.77 -18.13
C GLY A 51 -0.99 -7.65 -17.70
N VAL A 52 -0.92 -8.26 -16.51
CA VAL A 52 -2.01 -9.07 -15.93
C VAL A 52 -3.23 -8.20 -15.64
N ALA A 53 -3.04 -7.01 -15.07
CA ALA A 53 -4.15 -6.10 -14.79
C ALA A 53 -4.86 -5.67 -16.08
N VAL A 54 -4.12 -5.24 -17.10
CA VAL A 54 -4.68 -4.84 -18.41
C VAL A 54 -5.35 -6.01 -19.10
N HIS A 55 -4.71 -7.20 -19.10
CA HIS A 55 -5.29 -8.40 -19.68
C HIS A 55 -6.63 -8.77 -19.04
N ALA A 56 -6.70 -8.73 -17.71
CA ALA A 56 -7.93 -9.03 -16.98
C ALA A 56 -9.04 -8.02 -17.28
N VAL A 57 -8.72 -6.73 -17.39
CA VAL A 57 -9.68 -5.70 -17.78
C VAL A 57 -10.20 -5.92 -19.19
N VAL A 58 -9.31 -6.14 -20.16
CA VAL A 58 -9.68 -6.34 -21.58
C VAL A 58 -10.50 -7.62 -21.79
N ARG A 59 -10.24 -8.66 -20.98
CA ARG A 59 -10.97 -9.93 -21.05
C ARG A 59 -12.19 -10.00 -20.15
N GLU A 60 -12.48 -8.94 -19.39
CA GLU A 60 -13.54 -8.92 -18.37
C GLU A 60 -13.48 -10.12 -17.40
N GLN A 61 -12.27 -10.57 -17.08
CA GLN A 61 -12.02 -11.72 -16.23
C GLN A 61 -11.75 -11.31 -14.79
N GLU A 62 -12.41 -11.97 -13.84
CA GLU A 62 -12.15 -11.79 -12.40
C GLU A 62 -11.29 -12.91 -11.80
N ARG A 63 -11.13 -14.02 -12.53
CA ARG A 63 -10.28 -15.17 -12.15
C ARG A 63 -9.32 -15.52 -13.28
N LEU A 64 -8.12 -15.96 -12.90
CA LEU A 64 -7.10 -16.43 -13.82
C LEU A 64 -6.53 -17.75 -13.32
N VAL A 65 -6.50 -18.72 -14.23
CA VAL A 65 -5.79 -19.99 -14.02
C VAL A 65 -4.40 -19.85 -14.60
N VAL A 66 -3.39 -19.75 -13.74
CA VAL A 66 -1.98 -19.67 -14.16
C VAL A 66 -1.24 -20.83 -13.52
N ALA A 67 -0.53 -21.61 -14.35
CA ALA A 67 0.23 -22.78 -13.90
C ALA A 67 -0.58 -23.78 -13.04
N GLY A 68 -1.88 -23.95 -13.33
CA GLY A 68 -2.77 -24.85 -12.60
C GLY A 68 -3.37 -24.28 -11.31
N VAL A 69 -3.01 -23.06 -10.92
CA VAL A 69 -3.61 -22.37 -9.76
C VAL A 69 -4.75 -21.48 -10.24
N ASP A 70 -5.99 -21.83 -9.91
CA ASP A 70 -7.17 -20.95 -10.09
C ASP A 70 -7.25 -19.97 -8.92
N ALA A 71 -6.96 -18.70 -9.19
CA ALA A 71 -7.09 -17.64 -8.21
C ALA A 71 -7.70 -16.39 -8.84
N GLY A 72 -8.38 -15.60 -8.00
CA GLY A 72 -8.87 -14.28 -8.40
C GLY A 72 -7.72 -13.40 -8.93
N VAL A 73 -7.97 -12.66 -10.00
CA VAL A 73 -7.00 -11.73 -10.60
C VAL A 73 -6.42 -10.79 -9.53
N LEU A 74 -7.28 -10.30 -8.64
CA LEU A 74 -6.87 -9.40 -7.56
C LEU A 74 -5.84 -10.06 -6.62
N SER A 75 -5.94 -11.37 -6.37
CA SER A 75 -4.95 -12.11 -5.59
C SER A 75 -3.61 -12.22 -6.33
N TRP A 76 -3.64 -12.43 -7.66
CA TRP A 76 -2.44 -12.40 -8.49
C TRP A 76 -1.77 -11.03 -8.49
N LEU A 77 -2.53 -9.95 -8.67
CA LEU A 77 -2.00 -8.58 -8.62
C LEU A 77 -1.35 -8.29 -7.26
N TYR A 78 -1.99 -8.72 -6.17
CA TYR A 78 -1.43 -8.57 -4.84
C TYR A 78 -0.14 -9.38 -4.66
N GLY A 79 -0.12 -10.65 -5.06
CA GLY A 79 1.06 -11.50 -4.99
C GLY A 79 2.25 -10.94 -5.79
N LEU A 80 1.99 -10.44 -7.00
CA LEU A 80 3.00 -9.78 -7.83
C LEU A 80 3.50 -8.47 -7.21
N SER A 81 2.61 -7.72 -6.57
CA SER A 81 2.98 -6.50 -5.85
C SER A 81 3.85 -6.80 -4.63
N LEU A 82 3.55 -7.85 -3.87
CA LEU A 82 4.39 -8.31 -2.77
C LEU A 82 5.75 -8.83 -3.25
N ALA A 83 5.77 -9.59 -4.36
CA ALA A 83 7.01 -10.05 -4.98
C ALA A 83 7.88 -8.86 -5.44
N PHE A 84 7.26 -7.86 -6.09
CA PHE A 84 7.93 -6.63 -6.50
C PHE A 84 8.51 -5.88 -5.30
N LEU A 85 7.72 -5.65 -4.24
CA LEU A 85 8.19 -5.03 -3.00
C LEU A 85 9.32 -5.82 -2.35
N GLY A 86 9.24 -7.15 -2.36
CA GLY A 86 10.30 -8.04 -1.87
C GLY A 86 11.60 -7.83 -2.63
N VAL A 87 11.56 -7.86 -3.97
CA VAL A 87 12.74 -7.64 -4.82
C VAL A 87 13.34 -6.25 -4.65
N VAL A 88 12.51 -5.22 -4.48
CA VAL A 88 12.96 -3.83 -4.36
C VAL A 88 13.48 -3.49 -2.95
N LEU A 89 12.80 -3.97 -1.90
CA LEU A 89 13.10 -3.59 -0.52
C LEU A 89 14.11 -4.51 0.16
N LEU A 90 14.01 -5.84 -0.03
CA LEU A 90 14.85 -6.81 0.71
C LEU A 90 16.35 -6.58 0.53
N PRO A 91 16.89 -6.25 -0.66
CA PRO A 91 18.33 -6.00 -0.80
C PRO A 91 18.80 -4.81 0.05
N GLY A 92 18.00 -3.74 0.12
CA GLY A 92 18.28 -2.58 0.97
C GLY A 92 18.23 -2.92 2.46
N LEU A 93 17.27 -3.78 2.85
CA LEU A 93 17.17 -4.26 4.23
C LEU A 93 18.36 -5.13 4.64
N VAL A 94 18.78 -6.05 3.76
CA VAL A 94 19.85 -7.03 4.07
C VAL A 94 21.25 -6.41 3.99
N SER A 95 21.47 -5.46 3.08
CA SER A 95 22.79 -4.85 2.87
C SER A 95 23.16 -3.77 3.89
N ALA A 96 22.19 -3.19 4.59
CA ALA A 96 22.42 -2.09 5.54
C ALA A 96 21.70 -2.32 6.89
N PRO A 97 22.06 -3.36 7.66
CA PRO A 97 21.39 -3.67 8.93
C PRO A 97 21.50 -2.52 9.94
N GLU A 98 22.59 -1.76 9.93
CA GLU A 98 22.78 -0.59 10.79
C GLU A 98 21.75 0.53 10.54
N ARG A 99 21.30 0.69 9.28
CA ARG A 99 20.28 1.67 8.92
C ARG A 99 18.93 1.25 9.50
N LEU A 100 18.62 -0.04 9.42
CA LEU A 100 17.39 -0.59 10.01
C LEU A 100 17.40 -0.50 11.53
N ILE A 101 18.51 -0.82 12.18
CA ILE A 101 18.63 -0.74 13.64
C ILE A 101 18.41 0.70 14.11
N ARG A 102 18.99 1.70 13.42
CA ARG A 102 18.76 3.13 13.73
C ARG A 102 17.31 3.56 13.52
N VAL A 103 16.68 3.18 12.42
CA VAL A 103 15.27 3.52 12.17
C VAL A 103 14.37 2.82 13.19
N ALA A 104 14.65 1.54 13.50
CA ALA A 104 13.89 0.77 14.48
C ALA A 104 14.06 1.32 15.91
N SER A 105 15.26 1.77 16.30
CA SER A 105 15.46 2.39 17.62
C SER A 105 14.70 3.72 17.71
N ARG A 106 14.79 4.58 16.69
CA ARG A 106 14.03 5.85 16.63
C ARG A 106 12.52 5.64 16.69
N LEU A 107 12.01 4.60 16.02
CA LEU A 107 10.59 4.23 16.09
C LEU A 107 10.22 3.67 17.46
N ARG A 108 11.09 2.86 18.07
CA ARG A 108 10.86 2.28 19.41
C ARG A 108 10.76 3.35 20.49
N ASP A 109 11.51 4.44 20.36
CA ASP A 109 11.49 5.55 21.32
C ASP A 109 10.15 6.33 21.32
N ARG A 110 9.28 6.09 20.33
CA ARG A 110 7.99 6.74 20.18
C ARG A 110 6.85 5.75 20.41
N PRO A 111 6.08 5.86 21.51
CA PRO A 111 5.03 4.89 21.84
C PRO A 111 3.95 4.83 20.76
N ALA A 112 3.57 5.98 20.18
CA ALA A 112 2.60 6.06 19.10
C ALA A 112 3.04 5.28 17.84
N ALA A 113 4.34 5.29 17.53
CA ALA A 113 4.90 4.58 16.38
C ALA A 113 4.89 3.06 16.58
N VAL A 114 5.21 2.59 17.79
CA VAL A 114 5.19 1.15 18.11
C VAL A 114 3.76 0.61 18.09
N VAL A 115 2.81 1.34 18.69
CA VAL A 115 1.40 0.95 18.70
C VAL A 115 0.84 0.93 17.28
N SER A 116 1.11 1.95 16.47
CA SER A 116 0.63 2.01 15.09
C SER A 116 1.26 0.94 14.21
N LEU A 117 2.56 0.67 14.36
CA LEU A 117 3.24 -0.42 13.66
C LEU A 117 2.65 -1.79 14.04
N GLY A 118 2.38 -2.01 15.32
CA GLY A 118 1.73 -3.23 15.81
C GLY A 118 0.32 -3.39 15.24
N ALA A 119 -0.49 -2.32 15.25
CA ALA A 119 -1.85 -2.32 14.72
C ALA A 119 -1.88 -2.55 13.19
N VAL A 120 -1.03 -1.87 12.42
CA VAL A 120 -0.90 -2.11 10.97
C VAL A 120 -0.47 -3.55 10.70
N SER A 121 0.54 -4.05 11.42
CA SER A 121 1.04 -5.41 11.23
C SER A 121 -0.03 -6.44 11.54
N PHE A 122 -0.78 -6.25 12.63
CA PHE A 122 -1.91 -7.10 13.00
C PHE A 122 -3.01 -7.09 11.94
N LEU A 123 -3.44 -5.91 11.47
CA LEU A 123 -4.51 -5.79 10.48
C LEU A 123 -4.09 -6.34 9.11
N VAL A 124 -2.86 -6.10 8.67
CA VAL A 124 -2.33 -6.64 7.43
C VAL A 124 -2.20 -8.17 7.52
N ALA A 125 -1.72 -8.70 8.65
CA ALA A 125 -1.63 -10.14 8.87
C ALA A 125 -3.03 -10.78 8.92
N ALA A 126 -3.96 -10.20 9.69
CA ALA A 126 -5.33 -10.66 9.78
C ALA A 126 -5.98 -10.66 8.40
N GLY A 127 -5.95 -9.55 7.66
CA GLY A 127 -6.53 -9.47 6.33
C GLY A 127 -5.86 -10.43 5.33
N SER A 128 -4.52 -10.56 5.34
CA SER A 128 -3.81 -11.39 4.35
C SER A 128 -3.89 -12.89 4.63
N LEU A 129 -3.91 -13.29 5.89
CA LEU A 129 -3.92 -14.69 6.31
C LEU A 129 -5.34 -15.27 6.47
N PHE A 130 -6.35 -14.42 6.69
CA PHE A 130 -7.71 -14.89 6.92
C PHE A 130 -8.31 -15.72 5.76
N PRO A 131 -8.07 -15.43 4.47
CA PRO A 131 -8.56 -16.26 3.37
C PRO A 131 -8.06 -17.71 3.38
N PHE A 132 -6.99 -18.03 4.13
CA PHE A 132 -6.52 -19.40 4.30
C PHE A 132 -7.34 -20.19 5.33
N ILE A 133 -8.09 -19.51 6.18
CA ILE A 133 -9.03 -20.11 7.14
C ILE A 133 -10.37 -20.31 6.45
N THR A 134 -10.90 -19.24 5.84
CA THR A 134 -12.20 -19.23 5.17
C THR A 134 -12.09 -18.43 3.88
N SER A 135 -12.48 -19.01 2.74
CA SER A 135 -12.36 -18.35 1.43
C SER A 135 -13.59 -17.53 1.04
N GLU A 136 -14.76 -17.81 1.62
CA GLU A 136 -16.03 -17.18 1.25
C GLU A 136 -16.88 -16.89 2.49
N ALA A 137 -17.53 -15.73 2.50
CA ALA A 137 -18.56 -15.42 3.50
C ALA A 137 -19.86 -16.12 3.08
N GLU A 138 -20.15 -17.27 3.69
CA GLU A 138 -21.37 -18.04 3.41
C GLU A 138 -22.62 -17.19 3.62
N SER A 139 -23.37 -16.93 2.55
CA SER A 139 -24.63 -16.18 2.63
C SER A 139 -25.72 -17.10 3.13
N ARG A 140 -26.38 -16.73 4.24
CA ARG A 140 -27.49 -17.49 4.82
C ARG A 140 -28.74 -16.61 4.86
N PRO A 141 -29.51 -16.51 3.75
CA PRO A 141 -30.63 -15.58 3.64
C PRO A 141 -31.76 -15.79 4.67
N ILE A 142 -31.82 -16.98 5.28
CA ILE A 142 -32.80 -17.35 6.31
C ILE A 142 -32.39 -16.81 7.69
N LEU A 143 -31.11 -16.46 7.87
CA LEU A 143 -30.53 -15.97 9.13
C LEU A 143 -29.89 -14.57 8.98
N PRO A 144 -30.59 -13.57 8.41
CA PRO A 144 -30.08 -12.20 8.37
C PRO A 144 -30.15 -11.58 9.77
N LEU A 145 -29.30 -10.59 10.02
CA LEU A 145 -29.41 -9.69 11.18
C LEU A 145 -29.44 -10.39 12.55
N GLN A 146 -28.78 -11.54 12.67
CA GLN A 146 -28.65 -12.23 13.94
C GLN A 146 -27.92 -11.31 14.94
N PRO A 147 -28.37 -11.24 16.19
CA PRO A 147 -27.72 -10.40 17.19
C PRO A 147 -26.35 -10.95 17.57
N PRO A 148 -25.43 -10.07 18.04
CA PRO A 148 -24.17 -10.52 18.64
C PRO A 148 -24.45 -11.29 19.92
N VAL A 149 -23.47 -12.06 20.41
CA VAL A 149 -23.63 -12.93 21.62
C VAL A 149 -24.15 -12.19 22.85
N TRP A 150 -23.85 -10.90 22.96
CA TRP A 150 -24.25 -10.01 24.06
C TRP A 150 -25.50 -9.19 23.75
N GLY A 151 -26.13 -9.43 22.60
CA GLY A 151 -27.31 -8.72 22.14
C GLY A 151 -28.51 -9.65 21.97
N GLU A 152 -29.65 -9.01 21.77
CA GLU A 152 -30.93 -9.63 21.53
C GLU A 152 -31.74 -8.77 20.57
N THR A 153 -32.70 -9.38 19.89
CA THR A 153 -33.60 -8.67 18.96
C THR A 153 -34.93 -9.41 18.84
N SER A 154 -35.99 -8.68 18.53
CA SER A 154 -37.33 -9.25 18.41
C SER A 154 -37.46 -10.14 17.17
N GLU A 155 -38.07 -11.33 17.33
CA GLU A 155 -38.37 -12.26 16.23
C GLU A 155 -39.14 -11.58 15.08
N ILE A 156 -39.94 -10.55 15.38
CA ILE A 156 -40.74 -9.81 14.40
C ILE A 156 -39.87 -9.23 13.27
N TYR A 157 -38.59 -8.95 13.53
CA TYR A 157 -37.66 -8.36 12.56
C TYR A 157 -36.80 -9.38 11.81
N LEU A 158 -36.90 -10.67 12.15
CA LEU A 158 -36.05 -11.71 11.57
C LEU A 158 -36.91 -12.78 10.90
N PRO A 159 -36.57 -13.18 9.65
CA PRO A 159 -37.23 -14.31 9.01
C PRO A 159 -36.88 -15.65 9.68
N GLY A 160 -35.83 -15.70 10.50
CA GLY A 160 -35.44 -16.86 11.29
C GLY A 160 -34.41 -16.50 12.35
N CYS A 161 -34.42 -17.24 13.46
CA CYS A 161 -33.42 -17.13 14.53
C CYS A 161 -32.54 -18.38 14.57
N GLN A 162 -31.24 -18.19 14.79
CA GLN A 162 -30.29 -19.30 14.95
C GLN A 162 -30.38 -19.95 16.34
N ALA A 163 -30.81 -19.18 17.35
CA ALA A 163 -31.06 -19.63 18.72
C ALA A 163 -32.52 -20.02 18.93
N ASP A 164 -32.81 -20.64 20.08
CA ASP A 164 -34.17 -20.78 20.55
C ASP A 164 -34.76 -19.41 20.91
N ILE A 165 -36.00 -19.19 20.49
CA ILE A 165 -36.72 -17.94 20.73
C ILE A 165 -37.41 -18.05 22.08
N VAL A 166 -37.09 -17.14 22.99
CA VAL A 166 -37.69 -17.08 24.33
C VAL A 166 -38.44 -15.76 24.42
N ASP A 167 -39.73 -15.82 24.76
CA ASP A 167 -40.61 -14.64 24.88
C ASP A 167 -40.64 -13.73 23.63
N GLY A 168 -40.52 -14.31 22.44
CA GLY A 168 -40.51 -13.57 21.16
C GLY A 168 -39.20 -12.83 20.87
N VAL A 169 -38.13 -13.13 21.63
CA VAL A 169 -36.81 -12.54 21.49
C VAL A 169 -35.81 -13.60 21.02
N CYS A 170 -35.04 -13.25 20.01
CA CYS A 170 -33.89 -14.01 19.51
C CYS A 170 -32.62 -13.53 20.23
N HIS A 171 -31.90 -14.46 20.86
CA HIS A 171 -30.62 -14.17 21.52
C HIS A 171 -29.42 -14.52 20.65
N GLY A 172 -28.31 -13.82 20.85
CA GLY A 172 -27.07 -14.07 20.13
C GLY A 172 -26.44 -15.42 20.45
N THR A 173 -25.72 -15.98 19.48
CA THR A 173 -25.05 -17.28 19.63
C THR A 173 -23.56 -17.19 19.34
N MET A 174 -22.78 -18.09 19.93
CA MET A 174 -21.33 -18.17 19.67
C MET A 174 -20.99 -18.51 18.21
N ARG A 175 -21.96 -18.99 17.43
CA ARG A 175 -21.79 -19.23 15.99
C ARG A 175 -21.59 -17.92 15.22
N PHE A 176 -22.23 -16.84 15.67
CA PHE A 176 -22.15 -15.49 15.09
C PHE A 176 -21.76 -14.50 16.20
N PRO A 177 -20.48 -14.45 16.61
CA PRO A 177 -20.06 -13.71 17.80
C PRO A 177 -20.39 -12.22 17.74
N LEU A 178 -20.25 -11.61 16.56
CA LEU A 178 -20.62 -10.21 16.29
C LEU A 178 -21.92 -10.08 15.50
N GLY A 179 -22.72 -11.14 15.40
CA GLY A 179 -23.96 -11.15 14.64
C GLY A 179 -23.75 -11.37 13.13
N THR A 180 -24.83 -11.21 12.36
CA THR A 180 -24.80 -11.33 10.90
C THR A 180 -25.22 -10.05 10.19
N ASN A 181 -24.71 -9.85 8.98
CA ASN A 181 -25.11 -8.74 8.12
C ASN A 181 -26.51 -9.00 7.49
N PRO A 182 -27.09 -8.04 6.73
CA PRO A 182 -28.40 -8.23 6.10
C PRO A 182 -28.52 -9.42 5.14
N ARG A 183 -27.40 -9.98 4.66
CA ARG A 183 -27.37 -11.19 3.82
C ARG A 183 -27.23 -12.50 4.63
N GLY A 184 -27.19 -12.38 5.96
CA GLY A 184 -26.95 -13.48 6.88
C GLY A 184 -25.52 -14.02 6.85
N GLN A 185 -24.56 -13.20 6.42
CA GLN A 185 -23.14 -13.55 6.51
C GLN A 185 -22.62 -13.16 7.90
N ASP A 186 -21.76 -14.00 8.47
CA ASP A 186 -21.06 -13.69 9.72
C ASP A 186 -20.27 -12.38 9.59
N LEU A 187 -20.54 -11.44 10.49
CA LEU A 187 -19.98 -10.08 10.42
C LEU A 187 -18.45 -10.09 10.58
N VAL A 188 -17.89 -10.98 11.41
CA VAL A 188 -16.43 -11.13 11.56
C VAL A 188 -15.80 -11.61 10.26
N THR A 189 -16.30 -12.72 9.73
CA THR A 189 -15.82 -13.31 8.48
C THR A 189 -15.93 -12.34 7.32
N SER A 190 -17.08 -11.69 7.17
CA SER A 190 -17.34 -10.73 6.10
C SER A 190 -16.42 -9.51 6.19
N THR A 191 -16.20 -8.97 7.39
CA THR A 191 -15.31 -7.82 7.60
C THR A 191 -13.85 -8.16 7.34
N LEU A 192 -13.36 -9.33 7.76
CA LEU A 192 -11.97 -9.74 7.54
C LEU A 192 -11.69 -10.08 6.07
N LEU A 193 -12.65 -10.70 5.37
CA LEU A 193 -12.59 -10.86 3.92
C LEU A 193 -12.66 -9.50 3.20
N GLY A 194 -13.48 -8.58 3.72
CA GLY A 194 -13.53 -7.21 3.24
C GLY A 194 -12.20 -6.48 3.37
N LEU A 195 -11.54 -6.61 4.52
CA LEU A 195 -10.21 -6.09 4.79
C LEU A 195 -9.19 -6.68 3.81
N ASN A 196 -9.24 -7.99 3.53
CA ASN A 196 -8.37 -8.62 2.54
C ASN A 196 -8.47 -7.95 1.17
N THR A 197 -9.69 -7.75 0.66
CA THR A 197 -9.93 -7.13 -0.65
C THR A 197 -9.42 -5.69 -0.69
N SER A 198 -9.74 -4.88 0.33
CA SER A 198 -9.29 -3.49 0.42
C SER A 198 -7.76 -3.39 0.50
N LEU A 199 -7.09 -4.29 1.23
CA LEU A 199 -5.62 -4.38 1.28
C LEU A 199 -5.02 -4.75 -0.09
N LYS A 200 -5.57 -5.75 -0.77
CA LYS A 200 -5.09 -6.20 -2.09
C LYS A 200 -5.13 -5.06 -3.12
N VAL A 201 -6.25 -4.34 -3.15
CA VAL A 201 -6.43 -3.17 -4.02
C VAL A 201 -5.42 -2.09 -3.68
N ALA A 202 -5.37 -1.66 -2.42
CA ALA A 202 -4.56 -0.53 -1.99
C ALA A 202 -3.05 -0.80 -2.19
N VAL A 203 -2.55 -1.98 -1.82
CA VAL A 203 -1.14 -2.35 -2.03
C VAL A 203 -0.81 -2.37 -3.53
N SER A 204 -1.64 -3.01 -4.35
CA SER A 204 -1.34 -3.15 -5.79
C SER A 204 -1.34 -1.79 -6.49
N ALA A 205 -2.33 -0.94 -6.19
CA ALA A 205 -2.40 0.40 -6.74
C ALA A 205 -1.23 1.28 -6.26
N THR A 206 -0.84 1.20 -4.98
CA THR A 206 0.31 1.95 -4.43
C THR A 206 1.61 1.54 -5.09
N VAL A 207 1.84 0.24 -5.33
CA VAL A 207 3.04 -0.22 -6.04
C VAL A 207 3.10 0.35 -7.45
N ILE A 208 1.97 0.36 -8.17
CA ILE A 208 1.90 0.95 -9.51
C ILE A 208 2.22 2.45 -9.46
N ALA A 209 1.51 3.19 -8.60
CA ALA A 209 1.66 4.63 -8.52
C ALA A 209 3.04 5.08 -8.01
N ALA A 210 3.60 4.38 -7.01
CA ALA A 210 4.92 4.70 -6.48
C ALA A 210 6.00 4.45 -7.54
N THR A 211 5.94 3.34 -8.27
CA THR A 211 6.91 3.02 -9.32
C THR A 211 6.88 4.05 -10.44
N LEU A 212 5.70 4.40 -10.94
CA LEU A 212 5.55 5.47 -11.93
C LEU A 212 6.03 6.82 -11.40
N GLY A 213 5.71 7.12 -10.14
CA GLY A 213 6.16 8.34 -9.46
C GLY A 213 7.68 8.45 -9.42
N ILE A 214 8.36 7.37 -9.04
CA ILE A 214 9.83 7.28 -9.01
C ILE A 214 10.39 7.48 -10.41
N VAL A 215 9.91 6.73 -11.40
CA VAL A 215 10.43 6.77 -12.78
C VAL A 215 10.30 8.18 -13.36
N VAL A 216 9.11 8.79 -13.26
CA VAL A 216 8.88 10.14 -13.81
C VAL A 216 9.63 11.19 -13.01
N GLY A 217 9.62 11.12 -11.67
CA GLY A 217 10.29 12.09 -10.81
C GLY A 217 11.80 12.09 -10.95
N VAL A 218 12.42 10.90 -11.01
CA VAL A 218 13.86 10.75 -11.26
C VAL A 218 14.23 11.23 -12.65
N THR A 219 13.44 10.89 -13.68
CA THR A 219 13.72 11.34 -15.05
C THR A 219 13.66 12.86 -15.15
N ALA A 220 12.60 13.47 -14.61
CA ALA A 220 12.44 14.92 -14.61
C ALA A 220 13.57 15.63 -13.84
N GLY A 221 13.87 15.19 -12.62
CA GLY A 221 14.90 15.82 -11.79
C GLY A 221 16.34 15.60 -12.28
N TYR A 222 16.65 14.42 -12.82
CA TYR A 222 18.00 14.08 -13.25
C TYR A 222 18.34 14.68 -14.62
N VAL A 223 17.43 14.58 -15.60
CA VAL A 223 17.68 15.11 -16.96
C VAL A 223 17.52 16.63 -17.00
N GLY A 224 16.52 17.19 -16.32
CA GLY A 224 16.26 18.62 -16.28
C GLY A 224 15.79 19.22 -17.62
N GLY A 225 15.81 20.56 -17.69
CA GLY A 225 15.52 21.32 -18.91
C GLY A 225 14.09 21.10 -19.44
N ARG A 226 13.96 20.85 -20.74
CA ARG A 226 12.64 20.67 -21.40
C ARG A 226 11.90 19.41 -20.95
N THR A 227 12.63 18.35 -20.59
CA THR A 227 12.00 17.09 -20.15
C THR A 227 11.30 17.28 -18.81
N ASP A 228 11.96 17.96 -17.87
CA ASP A 228 11.40 18.35 -16.58
C ASP A 228 10.15 19.22 -16.75
N GLU A 229 10.24 20.28 -17.55
CA GLU A 229 9.11 21.19 -17.82
C GLU A 229 7.90 20.44 -18.41
N LEU A 230 8.11 19.56 -19.40
CA LEU A 230 7.02 18.79 -20.01
C LEU A 230 6.39 17.80 -19.03
N LEU A 231 7.20 17.05 -18.27
CA LEU A 231 6.71 16.07 -17.32
C LEU A 231 6.00 16.74 -16.14
N MET A 232 6.55 17.83 -15.59
CA MET A 232 5.93 18.56 -14.50
C MET A 232 4.67 19.30 -14.95
N ARG A 233 4.62 19.83 -16.18
CA ARG A 233 3.37 20.35 -16.76
C ARG A 233 2.29 19.28 -16.85
N TYR A 234 2.62 18.08 -17.30
CA TYR A 234 1.66 16.98 -17.35
C TYR A 234 1.17 16.62 -15.93
N VAL A 235 2.07 16.51 -14.96
CA VAL A 235 1.72 16.25 -13.55
C VAL A 235 0.80 17.35 -13.00
N ASP A 236 1.05 18.61 -13.32
CA ASP A 236 0.25 19.74 -12.86
C ASP A 236 -1.14 19.77 -13.51
N ILE A 237 -1.24 19.47 -14.81
CA ILE A 237 -2.51 19.29 -15.51
C ILE A 237 -3.28 18.12 -14.90
N GLN A 238 -2.62 16.98 -14.71
CA GLN A 238 -3.20 15.81 -14.08
C GLN A 238 -3.80 16.24 -12.72
N ARG A 239 -2.98 16.76 -11.80
CA ARG A 239 -3.40 17.10 -10.43
C ARG A 239 -4.36 18.29 -10.31
N SER A 240 -4.56 19.07 -11.36
CA SER A 240 -5.59 20.12 -11.38
C SER A 240 -7.01 19.54 -11.37
N VAL A 241 -7.16 18.30 -11.85
CA VAL A 241 -8.44 17.58 -11.87
C VAL A 241 -8.62 16.80 -10.57
N PRO A 242 -9.78 16.91 -9.90
CA PRO A 242 -10.08 16.09 -8.73
C PRO A 242 -10.34 14.63 -9.14
N PHE A 243 -9.27 13.83 -9.19
CA PHE A 243 -9.32 12.44 -9.70
C PHE A 243 -10.32 11.52 -9.04
N PHE A 244 -10.73 11.80 -7.81
CA PHE A 244 -11.79 11.02 -7.17
C PHE A 244 -13.07 10.99 -8.04
N PHE A 245 -13.46 12.11 -8.65
CA PHE A 245 -14.59 12.15 -9.59
C PHE A 245 -14.29 11.42 -10.90
N VAL A 246 -13.04 11.48 -11.38
CA VAL A 246 -12.61 10.72 -12.56
C VAL A 246 -12.71 9.22 -12.29
N TYR A 247 -12.40 8.74 -11.08
CA TYR A 247 -12.55 7.33 -10.70
C TYR A 247 -14.02 6.90 -10.77
N ILE A 248 -14.92 7.70 -10.22
CA ILE A 248 -16.37 7.44 -10.29
C ILE A 248 -16.81 7.34 -11.74
N LEU A 249 -16.48 8.34 -12.58
CA LEU A 249 -16.86 8.37 -13.98
C LEU A 249 -16.33 7.16 -14.75
N LEU A 250 -15.07 6.80 -14.54
CA LEU A 250 -14.44 5.66 -15.22
C LEU A 250 -15.09 4.33 -14.81
N LEU A 251 -15.39 4.13 -13.52
CA LEU A 251 -16.06 2.91 -13.04
C LEU A 251 -17.50 2.79 -13.57
N LEU A 252 -18.19 3.92 -13.75
CA LEU A 252 -19.53 3.95 -14.31
C LEU A 252 -19.56 3.63 -15.81
N VAL A 253 -18.56 4.09 -16.56
CA VAL A 253 -18.52 3.95 -18.03
C VAL A 253 -17.88 2.63 -18.47
N VAL A 254 -16.78 2.22 -17.86
CA VAL A 254 -15.98 1.07 -18.30
C VAL A 254 -16.39 -0.21 -17.59
N GLY A 255 -16.60 -0.16 -16.28
CA GLY A 255 -16.97 -1.32 -15.49
C GLY A 255 -16.46 -1.30 -14.06
N ARG A 256 -16.97 -2.22 -13.25
CA ARG A 256 -16.85 -2.22 -11.78
C ARG A 256 -15.83 -3.23 -11.24
N GLY A 257 -14.96 -3.73 -12.10
CA GLY A 257 -13.98 -4.77 -11.77
C GLY A 257 -12.81 -4.22 -10.95
N TYR A 258 -12.37 -4.98 -9.94
CA TYR A 258 -11.22 -4.62 -9.12
C TYR A 258 -9.89 -4.45 -9.90
N PRO A 259 -9.58 -5.25 -10.95
CA PRO A 259 -8.37 -5.02 -11.75
C PRO A 259 -8.37 -3.66 -12.43
N PHE A 260 -9.53 -3.20 -12.90
CA PHE A 260 -9.69 -1.87 -13.48
C PHE A 260 -9.51 -0.78 -12.43
N LEU A 261 -10.09 -0.96 -11.24
CA LEU A 261 -9.93 -0.04 -10.12
C LEU A 261 -8.45 0.11 -9.70
N VAL A 262 -7.69 -0.99 -9.64
CA VAL A 262 -6.23 -0.98 -9.38
C VAL A 262 -5.48 -0.17 -10.43
N LEU A 263 -5.78 -0.35 -11.72
CA LEU A 263 -5.15 0.41 -12.80
C LEU A 263 -5.48 1.89 -12.72
N VAL A 264 -6.75 2.24 -12.55
CA VAL A 264 -7.21 3.63 -12.49
C VAL A 264 -6.56 4.36 -11.32
N PHE A 265 -6.49 3.73 -10.16
CA PHE A 265 -5.79 4.30 -9.00
C PHE A 265 -4.29 4.43 -9.25
N GLY A 266 -3.64 3.36 -9.70
CA GLY A 266 -2.19 3.34 -9.93
C GLY A 266 -1.72 4.33 -11.00
N LEU A 267 -2.41 4.37 -12.15
CA LEU A 267 -2.02 5.19 -13.31
C LEU A 267 -2.38 6.67 -13.16
N LEU A 268 -3.26 7.04 -12.22
CA LEU A 268 -3.72 8.43 -12.07
C LEU A 268 -3.29 9.11 -10.76
N SER A 269 -2.69 8.42 -9.79
CA SER A 269 -2.27 9.03 -8.52
C SER A 269 -0.76 9.16 -8.29
N TRP A 270 0.07 8.88 -9.30
CA TRP A 270 1.52 8.90 -9.15
C TRP A 270 2.15 10.30 -9.13
N GLY A 271 1.44 11.32 -9.63
CA GLY A 271 1.99 12.68 -9.80
C GLY A 271 2.48 13.33 -8.50
N GLY A 272 1.84 13.02 -7.36
CA GLY A 272 2.28 13.50 -6.05
C GLY A 272 3.67 13.01 -5.68
N ILE A 273 3.91 11.71 -5.81
CA ILE A 273 5.21 11.09 -5.55
C ILE A 273 6.24 11.61 -6.55
N SER A 274 5.89 11.71 -7.83
CA SER A 274 6.80 12.22 -8.86
C SER A 274 7.34 13.62 -8.54
N ARG A 275 6.48 14.54 -8.12
CA ARG A 275 6.89 15.91 -7.77
C ARG A 275 7.85 15.93 -6.58
N THR A 276 7.56 15.17 -5.53
CA THR A 276 8.42 15.13 -4.33
C THR A 276 9.75 14.43 -4.61
N VAL A 277 9.74 13.35 -5.41
CA VAL A 277 10.97 12.69 -5.86
C VAL A 277 11.80 13.63 -6.73
N ARG A 278 11.19 14.36 -7.67
CA ARG A 278 11.87 15.35 -8.51
C ARG A 278 12.56 16.42 -7.67
N SER A 279 11.89 16.97 -6.65
CA SER A 279 12.50 17.98 -5.77
C SER A 279 13.69 17.44 -4.96
N GLU A 280 13.64 16.17 -4.54
CA GLU A 280 14.76 15.54 -3.83
C GLU A 280 15.91 15.25 -4.80
N VAL A 281 15.61 14.74 -5.99
CA VAL A 281 16.61 14.41 -7.01
C VAL A 281 17.41 15.62 -7.45
N VAL A 282 16.75 16.77 -7.67
CA VAL A 282 17.43 18.02 -8.02
C VAL A 282 18.45 18.40 -6.95
N GLN A 283 18.08 18.31 -5.67
CA GLN A 283 19.00 18.58 -4.55
C GLN A 283 20.15 17.56 -4.50
N ARG A 284 19.83 16.26 -4.56
CA ARG A 284 20.83 15.19 -4.44
C ARG A 284 21.83 15.15 -5.58
N ARG A 285 21.44 15.60 -6.77
CA ARG A 285 22.33 15.69 -7.93
C ARG A 285 23.45 16.72 -7.70
N GLU A 286 23.19 17.76 -6.92
CA GLU A 286 24.17 18.81 -6.62
C GLU A 286 25.15 18.41 -5.50
N ASP A 287 24.88 17.31 -4.78
CA ASP A 287 25.73 16.85 -3.67
C ASP A 287 27.16 16.51 -4.15
N PRO A 288 28.22 16.91 -3.42
CA PRO A 288 29.61 16.67 -3.83
C PRO A 288 29.96 15.20 -4.09
N TYR A 289 29.34 14.26 -3.35
CA TYR A 289 29.57 12.83 -3.56
C TYR A 289 29.01 12.35 -4.90
N MET A 290 27.90 12.92 -5.40
CA MET A 290 27.34 12.54 -6.71
C MET A 290 28.25 13.04 -7.83
N GLN A 291 28.76 14.26 -7.71
CA GLN A 291 29.74 14.80 -8.66
C GLN A 291 31.00 13.93 -8.71
N ALA A 292 31.52 13.49 -7.56
CA ALA A 292 32.67 12.60 -7.48
C ALA A 292 32.42 11.25 -8.18
N VAL A 293 31.22 10.66 -8.02
CA VAL A 293 30.84 9.41 -8.70
C VAL A 293 30.76 9.59 -10.21
N GLU A 294 30.22 10.71 -10.69
CA GLU A 294 30.15 11.02 -12.13
C GLU A 294 31.55 11.22 -12.74
N ILE A 295 32.42 11.98 -12.06
CA ILE A 295 33.82 12.19 -12.47
C ILE A 295 34.62 10.88 -12.49
N SER A 296 34.27 9.93 -11.62
CA SER A 296 34.88 8.59 -11.58
C SER A 296 34.48 7.68 -12.77
N GLY A 297 33.69 8.18 -13.73
CA GLY A 297 33.33 7.47 -14.96
C GLY A 297 32.17 6.49 -14.81
N ALA A 298 31.36 6.60 -13.75
CA ALA A 298 30.15 5.79 -13.62
C ALA A 298 29.10 6.19 -14.66
N GLY A 299 28.62 5.22 -15.47
CA GLY A 299 27.57 5.48 -16.44
C GLY A 299 26.24 5.91 -15.79
N THR A 300 25.48 6.77 -16.48
CA THR A 300 24.23 7.37 -15.97
C THR A 300 23.23 6.38 -15.33
N PRO A 301 22.93 5.20 -15.93
CA PRO A 301 22.01 4.25 -15.30
C PRO A 301 22.54 3.71 -13.97
N ARG A 302 23.86 3.53 -13.85
CA ARG A 302 24.51 3.08 -12.62
C ARG A 302 24.45 4.16 -11.54
N VAL A 303 24.70 5.42 -11.91
CA VAL A 303 24.55 6.58 -11.01
C VAL A 303 23.12 6.64 -10.44
N ILE A 304 22.12 6.54 -11.31
CA ILE A 304 20.72 6.61 -10.91
C ILE A 304 20.33 5.45 -10.00
N ILE A 305 20.53 4.20 -10.43
CA ILE A 305 20.03 3.03 -9.72
C ILE A 305 20.78 2.78 -8.41
N ARG A 306 22.09 3.02 -8.39
CA ARG A 306 22.94 2.65 -7.25
C ARG A 306 23.12 3.77 -6.24
N HIS A 307 23.06 5.02 -6.67
CA HIS A 307 23.35 6.16 -5.80
C HIS A 307 22.13 7.06 -5.62
N LEU A 308 21.39 7.39 -6.68
CA LEU A 308 20.29 8.35 -6.56
C LEU A 308 19.01 7.72 -5.96
N ILE A 309 18.50 6.63 -6.53
CA ILE A 309 17.25 5.98 -6.10
C ILE A 309 17.30 5.57 -4.62
N PRO A 310 18.38 4.94 -4.12
CA PRO A 310 18.46 4.56 -2.70
C PRO A 310 18.45 5.77 -1.75
N ASN A 311 18.96 6.92 -2.18
CA ASN A 311 18.96 8.15 -1.37
C ASN A 311 17.58 8.82 -1.32
N VAL A 312 16.80 8.76 -2.39
CA VAL A 312 15.43 9.30 -2.42
C VAL A 312 14.37 8.32 -1.89
N SER A 313 14.75 7.08 -1.61
CA SER A 313 13.84 6.02 -1.13
C SER A 313 13.08 6.40 0.13
N ASN A 314 13.67 7.18 1.05
CA ASN A 314 13.01 7.63 2.26
C ASN A 314 11.73 8.43 1.98
N THR A 315 11.82 9.37 1.04
CA THR A 315 10.71 10.20 0.56
C THR A 315 9.65 9.38 -0.17
N VAL A 316 10.08 8.38 -0.93
CA VAL A 316 9.19 7.47 -1.65
C VAL A 316 8.39 6.61 -0.68
N ILE A 317 9.05 6.01 0.32
CA ILE A 317 8.40 5.11 1.28
C ILE A 317 7.33 5.87 2.07
N THR A 318 7.66 7.05 2.58
CA THR A 318 6.71 7.89 3.34
C THR A 318 5.54 8.33 2.46
N GLY A 319 5.80 8.77 1.23
CA GLY A 319 4.76 9.09 0.26
C GLY A 319 3.86 7.92 -0.12
N ALA A 320 4.43 6.71 -0.23
CA ALA A 320 3.70 5.48 -0.54
C ALA A 320 2.75 5.07 0.60
N VAL A 321 3.17 5.22 1.86
CA VAL A 321 2.31 4.94 3.04
C VAL A 321 1.08 5.86 3.05
N VAL A 322 1.28 7.16 2.79
CA VAL A 322 0.17 8.12 2.70
C VAL A 322 -0.74 7.80 1.51
N LEU A 323 -0.16 7.40 0.37
CA LEU A 323 -0.93 7.04 -0.82
C LEU A 323 -1.74 5.76 -0.60
N PHE A 324 -1.18 4.78 0.10
CA PHE A 324 -1.87 3.55 0.48
C PHE A 324 -3.12 3.86 1.33
N ALA A 325 -3.00 4.71 2.35
CA ALA A 325 -4.15 5.14 3.16
C ALA A 325 -5.25 5.79 2.29
N LYS A 326 -4.85 6.64 1.33
CA LYS A 326 -5.81 7.27 0.40
C LYS A 326 -6.51 6.24 -0.47
N PHE A 327 -5.82 5.21 -0.97
CA PHE A 327 -6.45 4.17 -1.77
C PHE A 327 -7.41 3.29 -0.99
N VAL A 328 -7.11 2.96 0.27
CA VAL A 328 -8.07 2.30 1.15
C VAL A 328 -9.32 3.16 1.28
N LEU A 329 -9.17 4.46 1.53
CA LEU A 329 -10.30 5.39 1.65
C LEU A 329 -11.10 5.48 0.34
N TYR A 330 -10.43 5.65 -0.81
CA TYR A 330 -11.10 5.74 -2.11
C TYR A 330 -11.82 4.44 -2.48
N GLU A 331 -11.19 3.28 -2.29
CA GLU A 331 -11.85 1.98 -2.52
C GLU A 331 -13.06 1.83 -1.61
N THR A 332 -12.92 2.14 -0.31
CA THR A 332 -14.01 2.06 0.65
C THR A 332 -15.17 2.97 0.26
N SER A 333 -14.88 4.22 -0.15
CA SER A 333 -15.93 5.16 -0.60
C SER A 333 -16.62 4.71 -1.88
N LEU A 334 -15.88 4.21 -2.88
CA LEU A 334 -16.46 3.76 -4.14
C LEU A 334 -17.26 2.47 -3.98
N SER A 335 -16.77 1.53 -3.17
CA SER A 335 -17.49 0.31 -2.81
C SER A 335 -18.75 0.62 -1.98
N PHE A 336 -18.66 1.59 -1.06
CA PHE A 336 -19.82 2.08 -0.30
C PHE A 336 -20.92 2.64 -1.22
N LEU A 337 -20.52 3.43 -2.22
CA LEU A 337 -21.44 3.94 -3.26
C LEU A 337 -21.94 2.86 -4.23
N SER A 338 -21.62 1.59 -3.99
CA SER A 338 -21.90 0.50 -4.90
C SER A 338 -21.40 0.87 -6.30
N LEU A 339 -20.10 1.11 -6.46
CA LEU A 339 -19.42 1.30 -7.75
C LEU A 339 -18.38 0.20 -8.03
N THR A 340 -18.26 -0.79 -7.16
CA THR A 340 -17.41 -1.98 -7.31
C THR A 340 -18.26 -3.24 -7.40
N ASN A 341 -17.65 -4.40 -7.62
CA ASN A 341 -18.38 -5.67 -7.66
C ASN A 341 -18.96 -5.99 -6.27
N PRO A 342 -20.30 -6.09 -6.11
CA PRO A 342 -20.95 -6.32 -4.82
C PRO A 342 -20.91 -7.78 -4.35
N VAL A 343 -20.43 -8.71 -5.18
CA VAL A 343 -20.28 -10.14 -4.86
C VAL A 343 -19.03 -10.37 -4.00
N ILE A 344 -17.94 -9.68 -4.33
CA ILE A 344 -16.68 -9.80 -3.60
C ILE A 344 -16.77 -8.88 -2.36
N PRO A 345 -16.57 -9.41 -1.13
CA PRO A 345 -16.62 -8.59 0.07
C PRO A 345 -15.45 -7.59 0.07
N SER A 346 -15.75 -6.33 0.37
CA SER A 346 -14.78 -5.26 0.66
C SER A 346 -15.28 -4.44 1.85
N LEU A 347 -14.39 -3.69 2.51
CA LEU A 347 -14.82 -2.87 3.66
C LEU A 347 -15.93 -1.88 3.30
N GLY A 348 -15.87 -1.31 2.09
CA GLY A 348 -16.94 -0.42 1.60
C GLY A 348 -18.24 -1.15 1.29
N ASN A 349 -18.18 -2.37 0.73
CA ASN A 349 -19.37 -3.18 0.51
C ASN A 349 -20.05 -3.58 1.82
N GLU A 350 -19.28 -3.91 2.86
CA GLU A 350 -19.83 -4.20 4.19
C GLU A 350 -20.49 -2.97 4.82
N LEU A 351 -19.89 -1.79 4.67
CA LEU A 351 -20.51 -0.54 5.11
C LEU A 351 -21.82 -0.25 4.34
N ALA A 352 -21.85 -0.44 3.01
CA ALA A 352 -23.05 -0.21 2.20
C ALA A 352 -24.23 -1.09 2.64
N ARG A 353 -23.93 -2.37 2.86
CA ARG A 353 -24.89 -3.37 3.37
C ARG A 353 -25.37 -2.99 4.75
N ALA A 354 -24.45 -2.63 5.65
CA ALA A 354 -24.79 -2.23 7.02
C ALA A 354 -25.70 -1.00 7.10
N THR A 355 -25.65 -0.09 6.12
CA THR A 355 -26.52 1.10 6.06
C THR A 355 -27.83 0.89 5.30
N GLY A 356 -28.13 -0.32 4.81
CA GLY A 356 -29.34 -0.59 4.02
C GLY A 356 -29.37 0.11 2.67
N MET A 357 -28.20 0.51 2.14
CA MET A 357 -28.07 1.28 0.91
C MET A 357 -28.16 0.38 -0.35
N THR A 358 -28.20 -0.93 -0.16
CA THR A 358 -28.39 -1.89 -1.25
C THR A 358 -29.87 -2.26 -1.43
N SER A 359 -30.36 -2.23 -2.66
CA SER A 359 -31.77 -2.45 -3.04
C SER A 359 -32.35 -3.83 -2.72
N ALA A 360 -31.53 -4.74 -2.18
CA ALA A 360 -31.93 -6.08 -1.73
C ALA A 360 -32.18 -6.16 -0.22
N ASP A 361 -32.03 -5.05 0.52
CA ASP A 361 -32.14 -5.03 1.97
C ASP A 361 -33.60 -4.79 2.40
N PRO A 362 -34.16 -5.62 3.32
CA PRO A 362 -35.47 -5.38 3.93
C PRO A 362 -35.64 -3.98 4.56
N PHE A 363 -34.53 -3.31 4.89
CA PHE A 363 -34.48 -1.96 5.45
C PHE A 363 -34.82 -0.86 4.44
N ALA A 364 -34.50 -1.04 3.15
CA ALA A 364 -34.78 -0.03 2.12
C ALA A 364 -36.29 0.12 1.85
N ALA A 365 -37.10 -0.88 2.23
CA ALA A 365 -38.54 -0.92 2.02
C ALA A 365 -39.36 -0.14 3.07
N GLY A 366 -38.72 0.60 4.00
CA GLY A 366 -39.44 1.39 5.00
C GLY A 366 -40.23 0.57 6.03
N GLN A 367 -39.94 -0.72 6.17
CA GLN A 367 -40.68 -1.63 7.04
C GLN A 367 -40.18 -1.68 8.49
N THR A 368 -39.10 -0.97 8.82
CA THR A 368 -38.51 -1.02 10.16
C THR A 368 -38.12 0.39 10.64
N SER A 369 -39.13 1.24 10.85
CA SER A 369 -39.04 2.21 11.94
C SER A 369 -39.00 1.43 13.26
N VAL A 370 -37.82 0.94 13.65
CA VAL A 370 -37.59 0.34 14.97
C VAL A 370 -36.90 1.40 15.83
N PRO A 371 -37.60 2.09 16.73
CA PRO A 371 -36.97 3.09 17.59
C PRO A 371 -36.10 2.45 18.69
N TRP A 372 -36.13 1.12 18.86
CA TRP A 372 -35.59 0.40 20.02
C TRP A 372 -34.34 -0.45 19.70
N ASP A 373 -34.17 -0.87 18.44
CA ASP A 373 -33.02 -1.69 17.99
C ASP A 373 -31.91 -0.85 17.34
N TRP A 374 -31.82 0.44 17.68
CA TRP A 374 -30.77 1.36 17.22
C TRP A 374 -29.37 0.81 17.52
N PHE A 375 -29.23 0.08 18.63
CA PHE A 375 -28.00 -0.57 19.05
C PHE A 375 -27.60 -1.72 18.11
N LEU A 376 -28.58 -2.51 17.67
CA LEU A 376 -28.37 -3.55 16.68
C LEU A 376 -27.97 -2.94 15.33
N HIS A 377 -28.62 -1.87 14.88
CA HIS A 377 -28.23 -1.23 13.62
C HIS A 377 -26.85 -0.56 13.71
N LEU A 378 -26.52 0.02 14.87
CA LEU A 378 -25.26 0.71 15.08
C LEU A 378 -24.07 -0.28 15.10
N HIS A 379 -24.19 -1.46 15.71
CA HIS A 379 -23.07 -2.41 15.77
C HIS A 379 -22.65 -2.94 14.38
N ILE A 380 -23.63 -3.25 13.49
CA ILE A 380 -23.35 -3.77 12.15
C ILE A 380 -22.54 -2.76 11.33
N VAL A 381 -22.78 -1.46 11.52
CA VAL A 381 -22.00 -0.38 10.88
C VAL A 381 -20.66 -0.15 11.59
N LEU A 382 -20.66 -0.13 12.93
CA LEU A 382 -19.46 0.16 13.72
C LEU A 382 -18.34 -0.85 13.52
N VAL A 383 -18.65 -2.14 13.32
CA VAL A 383 -17.61 -3.17 13.14
C VAL A 383 -16.73 -2.89 11.92
N PRO A 384 -17.24 -2.86 10.67
CA PRO A 384 -16.43 -2.54 9.50
C PRO A 384 -15.89 -1.10 9.53
N ALA A 385 -16.66 -0.13 10.06
CA ALA A 385 -16.20 1.26 10.18
C ALA A 385 -14.99 1.39 11.12
N SER A 386 -14.99 0.67 12.24
CA SER A 386 -13.88 0.68 13.20
C SER A 386 -12.61 0.10 12.58
N VAL A 387 -12.72 -0.96 11.77
CA VAL A 387 -11.58 -1.55 11.05
C VAL A 387 -10.99 -0.54 10.06
N VAL A 388 -11.83 0.15 9.27
CA VAL A 388 -11.37 1.22 8.36
C VAL A 388 -10.68 2.35 9.15
N CYS A 389 -11.33 2.86 10.20
CA CYS A 389 -10.78 3.94 11.02
C CYS A 389 -9.44 3.55 11.67
N LEU A 390 -9.37 2.37 12.28
CA LEU A 390 -8.14 1.87 12.91
C LEU A 390 -7.03 1.67 11.88
N LEU A 391 -7.33 1.13 10.70
CA LEU A 391 -6.36 0.98 9.63
C LEU A 391 -5.82 2.33 9.18
N LEU A 392 -6.69 3.29 8.85
CA LEU A 392 -6.29 4.61 8.36
C LEU A 392 -5.52 5.40 9.43
N LEU A 393 -5.97 5.37 10.68
CA LEU A 393 -5.30 6.03 11.79
C LEU A 393 -3.91 5.43 12.01
N SER A 394 -3.82 4.10 12.06
CA SER A 394 -2.54 3.41 12.30
C SER A 394 -1.56 3.66 11.17
N VAL A 395 -2.00 3.59 9.91
CA VAL A 395 -1.15 3.88 8.75
C VAL A 395 -0.70 5.34 8.73
N SER A 396 -1.58 6.28 9.07
CA SER A 396 -1.24 7.72 9.08
C SER A 396 -0.19 8.05 10.15
N ILE A 397 -0.41 7.59 11.39
CA ILE A 397 0.55 7.76 12.50
C ILE A 397 1.88 7.08 12.17
N LEU A 398 1.84 5.89 11.57
CA LEU A 398 3.04 5.18 11.14
C LEU A 398 3.78 5.95 10.04
N GLY A 399 3.06 6.54 9.08
CA GLY A 399 3.64 7.35 8.01
C GLY A 399 4.40 8.57 8.52
N ASP A 400 3.80 9.32 9.45
CA ASP A 400 4.44 10.48 10.08
C ASP A 400 5.65 10.06 10.92
N SER A 401 5.50 8.99 11.71
CA SER A 401 6.61 8.46 12.52
C SER A 401 7.77 7.96 11.66
N LEU A 402 7.47 7.33 10.53
CA LEU A 402 8.46 6.84 9.57
C LEU A 402 9.16 8.01 8.86
N ARG A 403 8.42 9.07 8.54
CA ARG A 403 9.01 10.30 7.97
C ARG A 403 10.02 10.91 8.91
N ASP A 404 9.66 11.06 10.17
CA ASP A 404 10.55 11.65 11.17
C ASP A 404 11.75 10.75 11.47
N ALA A 405 11.58 9.42 11.46
CA ALA A 405 12.68 8.48 11.69
C ALA A 405 13.68 8.46 10.53
N LEU A 406 13.21 8.69 9.30
CA LEU A 406 13.99 8.69 8.07
C LEU A 406 14.58 10.06 7.72
N ASP A 407 14.15 11.14 8.38
CA ASP A 407 14.75 12.46 8.20
C ASP A 407 16.18 12.47 8.80
N PRO A 408 17.22 12.78 8.00
CA PRO A 408 18.59 12.86 8.49
C PRO A 408 18.90 14.13 9.30
N ARG A 409 17.98 15.10 9.36
CA ARG A 409 18.18 16.40 10.04
C ARG A 409 17.71 16.40 11.51
N THR A 410 17.06 15.33 11.96
CA THR A 410 16.64 15.07 13.35
C THR A 410 17.50 13.98 13.97
#